data_AF-A0AAD6UVS1-F1
#
_entry.id   AF-A0AAD6UVS1-F1
#
_cell.length_a   1.000
_cell.length_b   1.000
_cell.length_c   1.000
_cell.angle_alpha   90.00
_cell.angle_beta   90.00
_cell.angle_gamma   90.00
#
_symmetry.space_group_name_H-M   'P 1'
#
loop_
_entity.id
_entity.type
_entity.pdbx_description
1 polymer ?
#
loop_
_entity_poly.entity_id
_entity_poly.type
_entity_poly.pdbx_seq_one_letter_code
_entity_poly.pdbx_strand_id
1 'polypeptide(L)'
;MRAPATHHVVSTPTCAAPSNLLMAAYLAYSGGLLTAITAIVRYPNLPARLLSCTMHLWSFRTQGAPLCRLVSRKTHPPTLFPGTPSLRGSDALSLRAATHTLEQVRSSQSAVEREFGDDYIFSTALFRTRLHAYRHKTFEEQCESLVAQLHLINMNLSLTHSQTALAEAWQLLLRKTIPYLRGDATVRPLLMTSAASMSYDIAAEKRSGDMMATIHGTRLALLLAVLEVIWFATTDKTAEVASFIELVHNVHNIILNEAQPPSKLFLGAVSVPFHRTLLLILYFSAKNCGILGRRPKALNADQRLKIASMIDTALILVIDALRVVFVSARSRLDVELDRDMELLVSVFDQCTRPDINPSSTLWLIRCQETDIIRGSLDLYVHIDLVGLSDLPLLLARKQPLYAPHVLLFHMTLAGIPSAAERFAGEGVLAAYSNNSLSAAISAGMVDVTLPELPTHRSPAHSTYCSMLGIISGVVTALGRHNHYFDAEASGLIQLYGEQISRALSWTIGDSITLPLVEELEQVVNVFYSLHSSKRAIITKYQFCRGEDFYGVEHEVLDSKIVGGKYALGNITDNEHVLGDIINVPGDRLNDERIEEWLTHQRMSTFPAMHKASSTPSLMSPAAPSLMSPAMYNEVTL
;
A
#
# COMPACT_ATOMS: atom_id res chain seq x y z
N MET A 1 79.06 -14.26 51.62
CA MET A 1 77.87 -13.43 51.87
C MET A 1 77.12 -13.24 50.55
N ARG A 2 75.89 -13.77 50.49
CA ARG A 2 74.92 -13.58 49.41
C ARG A 2 73.99 -12.43 49.82
N ALA A 3 73.57 -11.61 48.87
CA ALA A 3 72.33 -10.84 48.92
C ALA A 3 71.66 -10.88 47.53
N PRO A 4 70.31 -10.85 47.44
CA PRO A 4 69.58 -11.58 46.40
C PRO A 4 69.02 -10.69 45.29
N ALA A 5 68.75 -11.32 44.15
CA ALA A 5 68.10 -10.74 42.98
C ALA A 5 66.57 -10.76 43.12
N THR A 6 65.94 -9.62 42.81
CA THR A 6 64.49 -9.45 42.68
C THR A 6 64.06 -9.59 41.22
N HIS A 7 63.14 -10.53 40.95
CA HIS A 7 62.45 -10.68 39.67
C HIS A 7 61.32 -9.66 39.54
N HIS A 8 61.34 -8.84 38.49
CA HIS A 8 60.17 -8.08 38.04
C HIS A 8 59.41 -8.91 36.99
N VAL A 9 58.15 -9.23 37.30
CA VAL A 9 57.16 -9.80 36.38
C VAL A 9 56.50 -8.65 35.62
N VAL A 10 56.67 -8.63 34.30
CA VAL A 10 55.93 -7.73 33.40
C VAL A 10 54.59 -8.41 33.07
N SER A 11 53.50 -7.86 33.61
CA SER A 11 52.13 -8.23 33.26
C SER A 11 51.75 -7.62 31.90
N THR A 12 51.43 -8.48 30.93
CA THR A 12 50.81 -8.09 29.66
C THR A 12 49.34 -7.69 29.88
N PRO A 13 48.82 -6.69 29.14
CA PRO A 13 47.43 -6.26 29.30
C PRO A 13 46.48 -7.27 28.66
N THR A 14 45.54 -7.77 29.45
CA THR A 14 44.40 -8.59 29.01
C THR A 14 43.50 -7.79 28.07
N CYS A 15 43.28 -8.29 26.85
CA CYS A 15 42.25 -7.81 25.94
C CYS A 15 40.88 -7.80 26.63
N ALA A 16 40.26 -6.63 26.73
CA ALA A 16 38.88 -6.49 27.18
C ALA A 16 37.93 -7.25 26.24
N ALA A 17 36.97 -7.96 26.84
CA ALA A 17 36.00 -8.80 26.15
C ALA A 17 35.11 -7.98 25.19
N PRO A 18 34.74 -8.53 24.01
CA PRO A 18 33.90 -7.87 23.01
C PRO A 18 32.47 -7.52 23.48
N SER A 19 32.00 -8.08 24.60
CA SER A 19 30.67 -7.81 25.18
C SER A 19 30.50 -6.37 25.72
N ASN A 20 31.56 -5.78 26.29
CA ASN A 20 31.49 -4.43 26.87
C ASN A 20 31.40 -3.31 25.81
N LEU A 21 31.94 -3.55 24.61
CA LEU A 21 31.91 -2.60 23.49
C LEU A 21 30.51 -2.47 22.86
N LEU A 22 29.76 -3.57 22.81
CA LEU A 22 28.37 -3.56 22.34
C LEU A 22 27.41 -2.92 23.34
N MET A 23 27.60 -3.17 24.64
CA MET A 23 26.79 -2.53 25.70
C MET A 23 27.04 -1.01 25.77
N ALA A 24 28.30 -0.58 25.60
CA ALA A 24 28.64 0.84 25.49
C ALA A 24 28.04 1.49 24.23
N ALA A 25 27.97 0.77 23.11
CA ALA A 25 27.30 1.23 21.90
C ALA A 25 25.77 1.36 22.08
N TYR A 26 25.14 0.44 22.83
CA TYR A 26 23.72 0.50 23.16
C TYR A 26 23.40 1.68 24.09
N LEU A 27 24.22 1.92 25.11
CA LEU A 27 24.06 3.05 26.03
C LEU A 27 24.29 4.40 25.34
N ALA A 28 25.25 4.49 24.42
CA ALA A 28 25.43 5.68 23.59
C ALA A 28 24.22 5.92 22.66
N TYR A 29 23.57 4.84 22.22
CA TYR A 29 22.42 4.90 21.32
C TYR A 29 21.13 5.32 22.05
N SER A 30 20.82 4.70 23.20
CA SER A 30 19.69 5.09 24.04
C SER A 30 19.83 6.51 24.58
N GLY A 31 21.06 6.92 24.91
CA GLY A 31 21.40 8.30 25.22
C GLY A 31 21.16 9.25 24.04
N GLY A 32 21.56 8.86 22.83
CA GLY A 32 21.33 9.65 21.60
C GLY A 32 19.86 9.84 21.27
N LEU A 33 19.04 8.79 21.36
CA LEU A 33 17.60 8.85 21.12
C LEU A 33 16.89 9.71 22.19
N LEU A 34 17.21 9.52 23.46
CA LEU A 34 16.66 10.32 24.55
C LEU A 34 17.07 11.79 24.44
N THR A 35 18.31 12.06 24.02
CA THR A 35 18.81 13.42 23.77
C THR A 35 18.12 14.04 22.56
N ALA A 36 17.90 13.28 21.48
CA ALA A 36 17.16 13.73 20.31
C ALA A 36 15.69 14.05 20.67
N ILE A 37 15.01 13.18 21.40
CA ILE A 37 13.63 13.41 21.87
C ILE A 37 13.57 14.64 22.80
N THR A 38 14.49 14.74 23.75
CA THR A 38 14.55 15.89 24.68
C THR A 38 14.86 17.19 23.94
N ALA A 39 15.72 17.15 22.92
CA ALA A 39 16.04 18.30 22.08
C ALA A 39 14.86 18.70 21.17
N ILE A 40 14.13 17.74 20.60
CA ILE A 40 12.91 17.98 19.81
C ILE A 40 11.84 18.65 20.69
N VAL A 41 11.68 18.20 21.93
CA VAL A 41 10.69 18.75 22.88
C VAL A 41 11.12 20.13 23.41
N ARG A 42 12.42 20.37 23.66
CA ARG A 42 12.90 21.64 24.25
C ARG A 42 13.27 22.72 23.24
N TYR A 43 13.68 22.36 22.03
CA TYR A 43 14.26 23.30 21.05
C TYR A 43 13.80 22.95 19.63
N PRO A 44 12.65 23.47 19.17
CA PRO A 44 12.09 23.13 17.85
C PRO A 44 12.99 23.52 16.66
N ASN A 45 13.96 24.42 16.84
CA ASN A 45 14.87 24.89 15.78
C ASN A 45 16.26 24.20 15.77
N LEU A 46 16.58 23.36 16.76
CA LEU A 46 17.83 22.57 16.82
C LEU A 46 17.76 21.10 16.28
N PRO A 47 16.60 20.47 15.96
CA PRO A 47 16.49 19.02 15.89
C PRO A 47 16.98 18.40 14.58
N ALA A 48 16.97 19.14 13.46
CA ALA A 48 17.18 18.58 12.12
C ALA A 48 18.56 17.92 11.93
N ARG A 49 19.62 18.55 12.45
CA ARG A 49 21.00 18.04 12.32
C ARG A 49 21.26 16.81 13.20
N LEU A 50 20.71 16.78 14.41
CA LEU A 50 20.85 15.64 15.32
C LEU A 50 20.08 14.42 14.82
N LEU A 51 18.87 14.63 14.26
CA LEU A 51 18.10 13.59 13.56
C LEU A 51 18.90 13.01 12.39
N SER A 52 19.45 13.86 11.52
CA SER A 52 20.23 13.40 10.36
C SER A 52 21.48 12.61 10.76
N CYS A 53 22.27 13.09 11.73
CA CYS A 53 23.47 12.38 12.19
C CYS A 53 23.14 11.01 12.79
N THR A 54 22.06 10.90 13.57
CA THR A 54 21.67 9.63 14.19
C THR A 54 21.12 8.62 13.18
N MET A 55 20.39 9.07 12.15
CA MET A 55 19.93 8.21 11.06
C MET A 55 21.07 7.76 10.13
N HIS A 56 22.03 8.63 9.80
CA HIS A 56 23.21 8.23 9.01
C HIS A 56 24.10 7.22 9.73
N LEU A 57 24.29 7.36 11.05
CA LEU A 57 25.02 6.37 11.86
C LEU A 57 24.34 4.99 11.89
N TRP A 58 23.02 4.95 11.71
CA TRP A 58 22.28 3.69 11.57
C TRP A 58 22.56 3.01 10.22
N SER A 59 22.42 3.72 9.10
CA SER A 59 22.70 3.18 7.75
C SER A 59 24.11 2.57 7.67
N PHE A 60 25.13 3.29 8.16
CA PHE A 60 26.53 2.84 8.12
C PHE A 60 26.79 1.51 8.89
N ARG A 61 26.01 1.20 9.94
CA ARG A 61 26.19 -0.03 10.73
C ARG A 61 25.34 -1.21 10.25
N THR A 62 24.28 -0.97 9.48
CA THR A 62 23.48 -2.06 8.88
C THR A 62 24.22 -2.81 7.76
N GLN A 63 25.30 -2.24 7.21
CA GLN A 63 26.15 -2.85 6.17
C GLN A 63 27.01 -4.05 6.62
N GLY A 64 26.77 -4.55 7.84
CA GLY A 64 27.27 -5.81 8.35
C GLY A 64 28.35 -5.62 9.41
N ALA A 65 28.11 -6.22 10.58
CA ALA A 65 29.20 -6.52 11.48
C ALA A 65 30.23 -7.40 10.72
N PRO A 66 31.54 -7.10 10.77
CA PRO A 66 32.58 -7.88 10.09
C PRO A 66 32.61 -9.37 10.48
N LEU A 67 31.95 -9.74 11.58
CA LEU A 67 31.77 -11.12 12.03
C LEU A 67 30.98 -12.00 11.04
N CYS A 68 29.97 -11.47 10.32
CA CYS A 68 29.24 -12.27 9.31
C CYS A 68 30.06 -12.49 8.03
N ARG A 69 31.03 -11.61 7.70
CA ARG A 69 31.89 -11.77 6.51
C ARG A 69 33.06 -12.74 6.75
N LEU A 70 33.51 -12.91 7.98
CA LEU A 70 34.61 -13.82 8.33
C LEU A 70 34.25 -15.31 8.16
N VAL A 71 32.96 -15.66 8.20
CA VAL A 71 32.48 -17.04 7.93
C VAL A 71 32.29 -17.31 6.42
N SER A 72 32.24 -16.26 5.57
CA SER A 72 31.83 -16.38 4.16
C SER A 72 32.98 -16.48 3.14
N ARG A 73 34.26 -16.47 3.55
CA ARG A 73 35.39 -16.36 2.59
C ARG A 73 35.93 -17.67 2.00
N LYS A 74 35.32 -18.85 2.27
CA LYS A 74 35.79 -20.12 1.69
C LYS A 74 34.73 -21.11 1.20
N THR A 75 33.44 -20.78 1.16
CA THR A 75 32.41 -21.70 0.64
C THR A 75 31.33 -20.96 -0.12
N HIS A 76 30.83 -21.58 -1.20
CA HIS A 76 29.76 -21.10 -2.07
C HIS A 76 28.52 -20.61 -1.28
N PRO A 77 27.73 -19.65 -1.82
CA PRO A 77 26.60 -19.05 -1.11
C PRO A 77 25.52 -20.10 -0.82
N PRO A 78 25.08 -20.30 0.45
CA PRO A 78 23.99 -21.20 0.76
C PRO A 78 22.65 -20.47 0.64
N THR A 79 21.74 -21.05 -0.15
CA THR A 79 20.31 -20.80 -0.05
C THR A 79 19.80 -21.38 1.29
N LEU A 80 19.33 -20.49 2.19
CA LEU A 80 18.92 -20.79 3.58
C LEU A 80 17.38 -20.79 3.70
N PHE A 81 16.79 -22.00 3.75
CA PHE A 81 15.49 -22.50 4.28
C PHE A 81 14.12 -21.81 4.00
N PRO A 82 13.07 -22.64 3.91
CA PRO A 82 12.00 -22.61 4.91
C PRO A 82 11.96 -23.95 5.70
N GLY A 83 11.80 -23.85 7.02
CA GLY A 83 11.69 -24.98 7.96
C GLY A 83 12.99 -25.25 8.73
N THR A 84 12.99 -24.91 10.04
CA THR A 84 13.95 -25.28 11.11
C THR A 84 15.45 -25.41 10.77
N PRO A 85 16.37 -24.76 11.52
CA PRO A 85 17.80 -24.74 11.20
C PRO A 85 18.40 -26.16 11.22
N SER A 86 18.58 -26.77 10.05
CA SER A 86 19.48 -27.92 9.89
C SER A 86 20.89 -27.33 9.74
N LEU A 87 21.65 -27.35 10.84
CA LEU A 87 23.10 -27.10 10.87
C LEU A 87 23.77 -27.94 9.79
N ARG A 88 24.26 -27.35 8.69
CA ARG A 88 25.03 -28.06 7.63
C ARG A 88 26.47 -28.45 8.03
N GLY A 89 26.78 -28.38 9.33
CA GLY A 89 27.79 -29.23 9.99
C GLY A 89 27.21 -30.59 10.41
N SER A 90 26.06 -30.95 9.86
CA SER A 90 25.22 -32.10 10.21
C SER A 90 25.93 -33.42 10.00
N ASP A 91 26.94 -33.57 9.16
CA ASP A 91 27.53 -34.90 8.98
C ASP A 91 28.38 -35.33 10.20
N ALA A 92 28.87 -34.36 10.99
CA ALA A 92 29.56 -34.64 12.26
C ALA A 92 28.61 -34.66 13.48
N LEU A 93 27.51 -33.91 13.44
CA LEU A 93 26.52 -33.85 14.53
C LEU A 93 25.38 -34.89 14.39
N SER A 94 25.08 -35.36 13.18
CA SER A 94 23.98 -36.31 12.91
C SER A 94 24.32 -37.75 13.28
N LEU A 95 25.60 -38.12 13.36
CA LEU A 95 25.96 -39.53 13.51
C LEU A 95 25.73 -40.13 14.91
N ARG A 96 25.48 -39.32 15.96
CA ARG A 96 25.16 -39.84 17.31
C ARG A 96 24.18 -39.02 18.17
N ALA A 97 23.81 -37.80 17.79
CA ALA A 97 22.96 -36.90 18.61
C ALA A 97 21.49 -36.82 18.14
N ALA A 98 20.92 -37.93 17.66
CA ALA A 98 19.60 -37.98 17.01
C ALA A 98 18.39 -37.59 17.89
N THR A 99 18.57 -37.27 19.18
CA THR A 99 17.47 -36.98 20.13
C THR A 99 17.40 -35.55 20.66
N HIS A 100 18.37 -34.67 20.37
CA HIS A 100 18.38 -33.31 20.91
C HIS A 100 18.03 -32.27 19.84
N THR A 101 16.78 -31.81 19.85
CA THR A 101 16.35 -30.65 19.07
C THR A 101 16.76 -29.36 19.79
N LEU A 102 17.14 -28.33 19.02
CA LEU A 102 17.53 -27.01 19.54
C LEU A 102 16.43 -26.38 20.41
N GLU A 103 15.17 -26.71 20.13
CA GLU A 103 13.99 -26.28 20.91
C GLU A 103 14.07 -26.72 22.37
N GLN A 104 14.68 -27.87 22.69
CA GLN A 104 14.78 -28.31 24.08
C GLN A 104 15.71 -27.40 24.91
N VAL A 105 16.56 -26.59 24.28
CA VAL A 105 17.54 -25.70 24.92
C VAL A 105 17.04 -24.25 24.92
N ARG A 106 15.86 -23.99 24.35
CA ARG A 106 15.25 -22.67 24.30
C ARG A 106 15.03 -22.13 25.71
N SER A 107 15.38 -20.86 25.89
CA SER A 107 15.13 -20.14 27.14
C SER A 107 13.63 -20.08 27.42
N SER A 108 13.24 -20.38 28.66
CA SER A 108 11.86 -20.29 29.14
C SER A 108 11.40 -18.86 29.42
N GLN A 109 12.33 -17.89 29.42
CA GLN A 109 12.00 -16.49 29.66
C GLN A 109 11.16 -15.91 28.52
N SER A 110 10.21 -15.04 28.88
CA SER A 110 9.41 -14.29 27.91
C SER A 110 10.29 -13.40 27.03
N ALA A 111 9.89 -13.16 25.78
CA ALA A 111 10.67 -12.34 24.84
C ALA A 111 10.99 -10.93 25.35
N VAL A 112 10.12 -10.37 26.20
CA VAL A 112 10.23 -9.01 26.76
C VAL A 112 11.23 -8.93 27.93
N GLU A 113 11.40 -10.03 28.67
CA GLU A 113 12.24 -10.09 29.87
C GLU A 113 13.67 -10.54 29.58
N ARG A 114 13.94 -10.97 28.34
CA ARG A 114 15.23 -11.49 27.93
C ARG A 114 16.27 -10.38 27.89
N GLU A 115 17.39 -10.62 28.54
CA GLU A 115 18.58 -9.80 28.38
C GLU A 115 19.23 -10.09 27.03
N PHE A 116 19.64 -9.03 26.32
CA PHE A 116 20.38 -9.18 25.07
C PHE A 116 21.78 -9.73 25.36
N GLY A 117 22.18 -10.79 24.65
CA GLY A 117 23.53 -11.33 24.75
C GLY A 117 23.59 -12.83 24.49
N ASP A 118 24.47 -13.48 25.23
CA ASP A 118 24.88 -14.87 25.07
C ASP A 118 23.79 -15.89 25.41
N ASP A 119 22.81 -15.54 26.25
CA ASP A 119 21.70 -16.41 26.68
C ASP A 119 20.33 -15.95 26.15
N TYR A 120 20.33 -15.29 24.98
CA TYR A 120 19.15 -14.60 24.46
C TYR A 120 17.98 -15.53 24.08
N ILE A 121 18.12 -16.40 23.07
CA ILE A 121 17.04 -17.34 22.67
C ILE A 121 17.26 -18.71 23.30
N PHE A 122 18.51 -19.17 23.33
CA PHE A 122 18.90 -20.49 23.83
C PHE A 122 19.69 -20.33 25.12
N SER A 123 19.39 -21.15 26.12
CA SER A 123 20.17 -21.14 27.36
C SER A 123 21.49 -21.89 27.15
N THR A 124 22.60 -21.16 27.17
CA THR A 124 23.95 -21.72 27.11
C THR A 124 24.21 -22.63 28.29
N ALA A 125 23.69 -22.29 29.47
CA ALA A 125 23.79 -23.13 30.66
C ALA A 125 23.15 -24.51 30.42
N LEU A 126 21.89 -24.55 29.96
CA LEU A 126 21.21 -25.80 29.63
C LEU A 126 21.93 -26.57 28.52
N PHE A 127 22.45 -25.86 27.51
CA PHE A 127 23.22 -26.49 26.44
C PHE A 127 24.48 -27.19 26.97
N ARG A 128 25.27 -26.50 27.79
CA ARG A 128 26.48 -27.03 28.43
C ARG A 128 26.16 -28.22 29.32
N THR A 129 25.09 -28.14 30.12
CA THR A 129 24.65 -29.25 30.98
C THR A 129 24.35 -30.50 30.15
N ARG A 130 23.73 -30.36 28.97
CA ARG A 130 23.45 -31.50 28.10
C ARG A 130 24.68 -32.00 27.35
N LEU A 131 25.56 -31.10 26.90
CA LEU A 131 26.83 -31.47 26.28
C LEU A 131 27.75 -32.22 27.26
N HIS A 132 27.62 -31.98 28.56
CA HIS A 132 28.40 -32.69 29.58
C HIS A 132 28.25 -34.21 29.50
N ALA A 133 27.08 -34.73 29.10
CA ALA A 133 26.85 -36.16 28.92
C ALA A 133 27.73 -36.78 27.81
N TYR A 134 28.27 -35.96 26.91
CA TYR A 134 29.09 -36.37 25.77
C TYR A 134 30.56 -35.95 25.89
N ARG A 135 30.96 -35.36 27.03
CA ARG A 135 32.32 -34.86 27.29
C ARG A 135 33.30 -35.99 27.57
N HIS A 136 33.58 -36.83 26.57
CA HIS A 136 34.76 -37.68 26.55
C HIS A 136 35.97 -36.87 26.08
N LYS A 137 37.20 -37.21 26.52
CA LYS A 137 38.45 -36.47 26.22
C LYS A 137 38.64 -36.14 24.72
N THR A 138 38.11 -36.97 23.83
CA THR A 138 38.21 -36.79 22.37
C THR A 138 37.24 -35.73 21.80
N PHE A 139 36.21 -35.33 22.55
CA PHE A 139 35.12 -34.46 22.09
C PHE A 139 35.07 -33.08 22.78
N GLU A 140 36.02 -32.77 23.67
CA GLU A 140 36.02 -31.52 24.44
C GLU A 140 36.12 -30.27 23.54
N GLU A 141 37.05 -30.28 22.58
CA GLU A 141 37.21 -29.18 21.62
C GLU A 141 35.96 -28.98 20.75
N GLN A 142 35.29 -30.08 20.37
CA GLN A 142 34.04 -30.03 19.62
C GLN A 142 32.91 -29.44 20.46
N CYS A 143 32.80 -29.82 21.74
CA CYS A 143 31.80 -29.25 22.66
C CYS A 143 31.98 -27.74 22.84
N GLU A 144 33.21 -27.26 23.04
CA GLU A 144 33.49 -25.83 23.15
C GLU A 144 33.20 -25.09 21.83
N SER A 145 33.52 -25.70 20.69
CA SER A 145 33.15 -25.16 19.37
C SER A 145 31.64 -25.02 19.21
N LEU A 146 30.86 -26.01 19.64
CA LEU A 146 29.39 -25.96 19.59
C LEU A 146 28.82 -24.88 20.52
N VAL A 147 29.37 -24.74 21.72
CA VAL A 147 28.99 -23.68 22.66
C VAL A 147 29.28 -22.30 22.07
N ALA A 148 30.45 -22.12 21.46
CA ALA A 148 30.81 -20.87 20.78
C ALA A 148 29.87 -20.57 19.59
N GLN A 149 29.45 -21.59 18.84
CA GLN A 149 28.45 -21.44 17.79
C GLN A 149 27.08 -21.02 18.34
N LEU A 150 26.65 -21.59 19.47
CA LEU A 150 25.40 -21.19 20.12
C LEU A 150 25.44 -19.73 20.60
N HIS A 151 26.56 -19.31 21.20
CA HIS A 151 26.80 -17.91 21.57
C HIS A 151 26.66 -16.98 20.38
N LEU A 152 27.30 -17.31 19.26
CA LEU A 152 27.22 -16.52 18.04
C LEU A 152 25.78 -16.42 17.52
N ILE A 153 25.00 -17.52 17.59
CA ILE A 153 23.59 -17.51 17.21
C ILE A 153 22.78 -16.58 18.13
N ASN A 154 22.91 -16.73 19.45
CA ASN A 154 22.21 -15.88 20.42
C ASN A 154 22.56 -14.41 20.27
N MET A 155 23.84 -14.10 20.10
CA MET A 155 24.32 -12.74 19.88
C MET A 155 23.76 -12.12 18.58
N ASN A 156 23.71 -12.89 17.49
CA ASN A 156 23.15 -12.40 16.23
C ASN A 156 21.64 -12.16 16.33
N LEU A 157 20.91 -13.04 17.03
CA LEU A 157 19.48 -12.89 17.27
C LEU A 157 19.17 -11.72 18.20
N SER A 158 19.98 -11.53 19.25
CA SER A 158 19.84 -10.41 20.19
C SER A 158 20.10 -9.08 19.49
N LEU A 159 21.16 -9.01 18.68
CA LEU A 159 21.46 -7.83 17.87
C LEU A 159 20.35 -7.54 16.86
N THR A 160 19.85 -8.56 16.16
CA THR A 160 18.76 -8.40 15.20
C THR A 160 17.51 -7.85 15.87
N HIS A 161 17.09 -8.42 17.01
CA HIS A 161 15.92 -7.92 17.74
C HIS A 161 16.14 -6.46 18.19
N SER A 162 17.28 -6.14 18.79
CA SER A 162 17.55 -4.76 19.24
C SER A 162 17.52 -3.74 18.09
N GLN A 163 18.00 -4.12 16.90
CA GLN A 163 17.94 -3.29 15.69
C GLN A 163 16.52 -3.12 15.16
N THR A 164 15.71 -4.18 15.19
CA THR A 164 14.29 -4.14 14.80
C THR A 164 13.50 -3.23 15.74
N ALA A 165 13.60 -3.45 17.05
CA ALA A 165 12.93 -2.63 18.07
C ALA A 165 13.33 -1.15 17.96
N LEU A 166 14.59 -0.90 17.63
CA LEU A 166 15.08 0.44 17.40
C LEU A 166 14.48 1.10 16.15
N ALA A 167 14.40 0.37 15.04
CA ALA A 167 13.78 0.89 13.82
C ALA A 167 12.28 1.21 14.04
N GLU A 168 11.57 0.37 14.80
CA GLU A 168 10.19 0.62 15.22
C GLU A 168 10.07 1.87 16.12
N ALA A 169 11.01 2.06 17.05
CA ALA A 169 11.04 3.26 17.90
C ALA A 169 11.23 4.55 17.07
N TRP A 170 12.11 4.52 16.06
CA TRP A 170 12.27 5.64 15.13
C TRP A 170 11.04 5.88 14.27
N GLN A 171 10.42 4.82 13.78
CA GLN A 171 9.18 4.91 13.01
C GLN A 171 8.09 5.61 13.84
N LEU A 172 7.91 5.19 15.10
CA LEU A 172 6.95 5.80 16.01
C LEU A 172 7.28 7.27 16.27
N LEU A 173 8.56 7.59 16.54
CA LEU A 173 9.00 8.96 16.77
C LEU A 173 8.70 9.86 15.57
N LEU A 174 9.09 9.44 14.36
CA LEU A 174 8.86 10.19 13.13
C LEU A 174 7.37 10.43 12.90
N ARG A 175 6.53 9.42 13.07
CA ARG A 175 5.07 9.55 12.95
C ARG A 175 4.48 10.58 13.93
N LYS A 176 5.01 10.65 15.15
CA LYS A 176 4.59 11.64 16.14
C LYS A 176 5.13 13.05 15.86
N THR A 177 6.26 13.17 15.16
CA THR A 177 6.87 14.46 14.85
C THR A 177 6.46 15.05 13.50
N ILE A 178 5.76 14.30 12.64
CA ILE A 178 5.26 14.78 11.33
C ILE A 178 4.66 16.20 11.40
N PRO A 179 3.73 16.54 12.31
CA PRO A 179 3.11 17.87 12.33
C PRO A 179 4.09 19.02 12.57
N TYR A 180 5.23 18.75 13.21
CA TYR A 180 6.25 19.75 13.55
C TYR A 180 7.35 19.86 12.50
N LEU A 181 7.64 18.76 11.79
CA LEU A 181 8.71 18.70 10.80
C LEU A 181 8.20 18.98 9.38
N ARG A 182 6.91 18.75 9.11
CA ARG A 182 6.31 18.95 7.80
C ARG A 182 6.38 20.43 7.42
N GLY A 183 6.92 20.71 6.24
CA GLY A 183 7.09 22.07 5.70
C GLY A 183 8.39 22.76 6.10
N ASP A 184 9.20 22.18 7.00
CA ASP A 184 10.52 22.74 7.32
C ASP A 184 11.52 22.50 6.16
N ALA A 185 11.87 23.58 5.47
CA ALA A 185 12.80 23.59 4.34
C ALA A 185 14.23 23.14 4.69
N THR A 186 14.60 23.12 5.98
CA THR A 186 15.92 22.67 6.44
C THR A 186 15.97 21.17 6.70
N VAL A 187 14.86 20.58 7.15
CA VAL A 187 14.75 19.15 7.48
C VAL A 187 14.64 18.30 6.22
N ARG A 188 13.88 18.77 5.22
CA ARG A 188 13.59 18.01 4.00
C ARG A 188 14.84 17.50 3.27
N PRO A 189 15.85 18.33 2.90
CA PRO A 189 17.02 17.82 2.20
C PRO A 189 17.79 16.74 2.98
N LEU A 190 17.84 16.88 4.31
CA LEU A 190 18.51 15.92 5.20
C LEU A 190 17.78 14.56 5.20
N LEU A 191 16.45 14.59 5.33
CA LEU A 191 15.64 13.38 5.32
C LEU A 191 15.55 12.74 3.93
N MET A 192 15.54 13.53 2.85
CA MET A 192 15.61 13.01 1.49
C MET A 192 16.94 12.27 1.22
N THR A 193 18.07 12.85 1.67
CA THR A 193 19.38 12.19 1.59
C THR A 193 19.40 10.90 2.43
N SER A 194 18.78 10.94 3.62
CA SER A 194 18.64 9.76 4.49
C SER A 194 17.80 8.67 3.83
N ALA A 195 16.67 9.03 3.18
CA ALA A 195 15.82 8.11 2.45
C ALA A 195 16.55 7.45 1.26
N ALA A 196 17.34 8.22 0.50
CA ALA A 196 18.19 7.68 -0.55
C ALA A 196 19.19 6.65 -0.01
N SER A 197 19.90 6.98 1.07
CA SER A 197 20.85 6.07 1.73
C SER A 197 20.18 4.80 2.27
N MET A 198 19.04 4.94 2.94
CA MET A 198 18.30 3.81 3.50
C MET A 198 17.74 2.89 2.41
N SER A 199 17.17 3.45 1.35
CA SER A 199 16.65 2.67 0.23
C SER A 199 17.75 1.89 -0.50
N TYR A 200 18.96 2.45 -0.59
CA TYR A 200 20.13 1.73 -1.10
C TYR A 200 20.45 0.47 -0.27
N ASP A 201 20.51 0.61 1.06
CA ASP A 201 20.80 -0.52 1.97
C ASP A 201 19.69 -1.58 1.93
N ILE A 202 18.43 -1.17 1.76
CA ILE A 202 17.28 -2.09 1.60
C ILE A 202 17.36 -2.83 0.26
N ALA A 203 17.66 -2.12 -0.83
CA ALA A 203 17.82 -2.70 -2.17
C ALA A 203 18.97 -3.70 -2.23
N ALA A 204 20.05 -3.45 -1.50
CA ALA A 204 21.24 -4.30 -1.46
C ALA A 204 21.10 -5.58 -0.61
N GLU A 205 19.95 -5.81 0.04
CA GLU A 205 19.71 -7.00 0.85
C GLU A 205 19.68 -8.26 -0.02
N LYS A 206 20.47 -9.28 0.35
CA LYS A 206 20.57 -10.54 -0.40
C LYS A 206 20.12 -11.75 0.40
N ARG A 207 19.78 -11.56 1.67
CA ARG A 207 19.38 -12.65 2.57
C ARG A 207 17.88 -12.91 2.44
N SER A 208 17.51 -14.18 2.33
CA SER A 208 16.14 -14.68 2.24
C SER A 208 15.64 -15.24 3.59
N GLY A 209 14.38 -15.67 3.63
CA GLY A 209 13.74 -16.31 4.78
C GLY A 209 12.89 -15.35 5.63
N ASP A 210 12.00 -15.90 6.46
CA ASP A 210 10.95 -15.15 7.16
C ASP A 210 11.49 -14.11 8.14
N MET A 211 12.58 -14.43 8.85
CA MET A 211 13.25 -13.47 9.73
C MET A 211 13.77 -12.26 8.93
N MET A 212 14.32 -12.53 7.74
CA MET A 212 14.79 -11.46 6.86
C MET A 212 13.65 -10.69 6.21
N ALA A 213 12.54 -11.35 5.87
CA ALA A 213 11.32 -10.68 5.42
C ALA A 213 10.76 -9.74 6.49
N THR A 214 10.80 -10.15 7.77
CA THR A 214 10.43 -9.31 8.92
C THR A 214 11.32 -8.07 9.00
N ILE A 215 12.64 -8.25 8.97
CA ILE A 215 13.60 -7.13 8.99
C ILE A 215 13.41 -6.21 7.77
N HIS A 216 13.21 -6.79 6.60
CA HIS A 216 12.97 -6.05 5.36
C HIS A 216 11.70 -5.19 5.48
N GLY A 217 10.61 -5.77 6.00
CA GLY A 217 9.38 -5.05 6.31
C GLY A 217 9.59 -3.90 7.29
N THR A 218 10.28 -4.11 8.40
CA THR A 218 10.57 -3.04 9.38
C THR A 218 11.41 -1.92 8.76
N ARG A 219 12.41 -2.25 7.92
CA ARG A 219 13.23 -1.24 7.24
C ARG A 219 12.43 -0.43 6.22
N LEU A 220 11.56 -1.08 5.43
CA LEU A 220 10.63 -0.38 4.54
C LEU A 220 9.67 0.52 5.32
N ALA A 221 9.20 0.07 6.48
CA ALA A 221 8.27 0.82 7.31
C ALA A 221 8.92 2.07 7.91
N LEU A 222 10.20 1.99 8.27
CA LEU A 222 11.01 3.14 8.67
C LEU A 222 11.26 4.09 7.49
N LEU A 223 11.60 3.55 6.30
CA LEU A 223 11.74 4.36 5.08
C LEU A 223 10.45 5.14 4.80
N LEU A 224 9.29 4.47 4.82
CA LEU A 224 8.00 5.12 4.64
C LEU A 224 7.76 6.24 5.66
N ALA A 225 8.07 6.03 6.94
CA ALA A 225 7.94 7.09 7.95
C ALA A 225 8.83 8.31 7.66
N VAL A 226 10.02 8.12 7.07
CA VAL A 226 10.84 9.23 6.58
C VAL A 226 10.17 9.94 5.40
N LEU A 227 9.62 9.18 4.45
CA LEU A 227 8.92 9.72 3.27
C LEU A 227 7.67 10.53 3.65
N GLU A 228 6.92 10.09 4.66
CA GLU A 228 5.74 10.79 5.18
C GLU A 228 6.06 12.18 5.79
N VAL A 229 7.27 12.35 6.33
CA VAL A 229 7.74 13.64 6.86
C VAL A 229 8.11 14.59 5.73
N ILE A 230 8.78 14.10 4.69
CA ILE A 230 9.20 14.94 3.55
C ILE A 230 8.09 15.20 2.53
N TRP A 231 6.93 14.55 2.65
CA TRP A 231 5.80 14.74 1.76
C TRP A 231 5.33 16.22 1.72
N PHE A 232 4.88 16.69 0.54
CA PHE A 232 4.21 17.99 0.29
C PHE A 232 5.07 19.24 0.10
N ALA A 233 6.40 19.16 0.01
CA ALA A 233 7.16 20.39 -0.26
C ALA A 233 7.14 20.77 -1.76
N THR A 234 7.00 22.07 -2.00
CA THR A 234 6.89 22.68 -3.34
C THR A 234 8.22 23.15 -3.90
N THR A 235 9.24 23.28 -3.07
CA THR A 235 10.56 23.77 -3.48
C THR A 235 11.52 22.60 -3.65
N ASP A 236 11.85 22.27 -4.90
CA ASP A 236 12.85 21.24 -5.19
C ASP A 236 14.15 21.91 -5.64
N LYS A 237 15.14 21.89 -4.74
CA LYS A 237 16.51 22.26 -5.09
C LYS A 237 17.15 21.12 -5.88
N THR A 238 18.12 21.43 -6.74
CA THR A 238 18.81 20.46 -7.59
C THR A 238 19.40 19.27 -6.82
N ALA A 239 19.97 19.53 -5.63
CA ALA A 239 20.50 18.48 -4.76
C ALA A 239 19.40 17.54 -4.22
N GLU A 240 18.23 18.07 -3.87
CA GLU A 240 17.09 17.27 -3.40
C GLU A 240 16.54 16.40 -4.53
N VAL A 241 16.46 16.95 -5.75
CA VAL A 241 16.07 16.18 -6.94
C VAL A 241 17.05 15.02 -7.17
N ALA A 242 18.36 15.24 -7.00
CA ALA A 242 19.35 14.18 -7.16
C ALA A 242 19.15 13.04 -6.15
N SER A 243 18.98 13.36 -4.86
CA SER A 243 18.69 12.36 -3.81
C SER A 243 17.34 11.66 -4.04
N PHE A 244 16.33 12.36 -4.52
CA PHE A 244 15.04 11.74 -4.87
C PHE A 244 15.19 10.76 -6.03
N ILE A 245 15.95 11.10 -7.08
CA ILE A 245 16.18 10.18 -8.20
C ILE A 245 16.99 8.95 -7.76
N GLU A 246 17.91 9.11 -6.82
CA GLU A 246 18.61 7.97 -6.20
C GLU A 246 17.63 7.07 -5.44
N LEU A 247 16.72 7.65 -4.65
CA LEU A 247 15.62 6.90 -4.02
C LEU A 247 14.78 6.15 -5.06
N VAL A 248 14.37 6.79 -6.17
CA VAL A 248 13.59 6.15 -7.25
C VAL A 248 14.35 4.96 -7.85
N HIS A 249 15.64 5.11 -8.12
CA HIS A 249 16.48 4.03 -8.61
C HIS A 249 16.60 2.87 -7.60
N ASN A 250 16.74 3.19 -6.31
CA ASN A 250 16.79 2.18 -5.26
C ASN A 250 15.44 1.47 -5.10
N VAL A 251 14.32 2.17 -5.20
CA VAL A 251 12.97 1.58 -5.17
C VAL A 251 12.76 0.60 -6.31
N HIS A 252 13.21 0.93 -7.52
CA HIS A 252 13.27 -0.02 -8.64
C HIS A 252 14.04 -1.30 -8.26
N ASN A 253 15.21 -1.17 -7.64
CA ASN A 253 16.01 -2.31 -7.23
C ASN A 253 15.39 -3.09 -6.05
N ILE A 254 14.59 -2.45 -5.19
CA ILE A 254 13.80 -3.13 -4.14
C ILE A 254 12.73 -4.02 -4.79
N ILE A 255 12.05 -3.56 -5.83
CA ILE A 255 11.04 -4.37 -6.54
C ILE A 255 11.69 -5.60 -7.18
N LEU A 256 12.87 -5.42 -7.79
CA LEU A 256 13.64 -6.49 -8.44
C LEU A 256 14.45 -7.37 -7.48
N ASN A 257 14.29 -7.18 -6.16
CA ASN A 257 15.07 -7.93 -5.19
C ASN A 257 14.66 -9.41 -5.16
N GLU A 258 15.54 -10.28 -5.66
CA GLU A 258 15.31 -11.73 -5.72
C GLU A 258 15.22 -12.41 -4.34
N ALA A 259 15.86 -11.83 -3.32
CA ALA A 259 15.85 -12.38 -1.97
C ALA A 259 14.52 -12.12 -1.25
N GLN A 260 13.83 -11.03 -1.60
CA GLN A 260 12.56 -10.59 -1.03
C GLN A 260 11.56 -10.16 -2.13
N PRO A 261 11.18 -11.08 -3.05
CA PRO A 261 10.38 -10.72 -4.21
C PRO A 261 8.94 -10.37 -3.79
N PRO A 262 8.45 -9.14 -4.07
CA PRO A 262 7.11 -8.72 -3.65
C PRO A 262 5.99 -9.59 -4.24
N SER A 263 6.20 -10.19 -5.42
CA SER A 263 5.24 -11.08 -6.07
C SER A 263 4.86 -12.30 -5.23
N LYS A 264 5.78 -12.83 -4.41
CA LYS A 264 5.51 -13.98 -3.53
C LYS A 264 4.53 -13.64 -2.40
N LEU A 265 4.42 -12.36 -2.02
CA LEU A 265 3.53 -11.93 -0.94
C LEU A 265 2.06 -12.01 -1.35
N PHE A 266 1.73 -11.60 -2.57
CA PHE A 266 0.36 -11.67 -3.10
C PHE A 266 -0.12 -13.12 -3.25
N LEU A 267 0.81 -14.07 -3.41
CA LEU A 267 0.53 -15.51 -3.43
C LEU A 267 0.43 -16.14 -2.03
N GLY A 268 0.62 -15.36 -0.96
CA GLY A 268 0.62 -15.86 0.42
C GLY A 268 1.81 -16.77 0.76
N ALA A 269 2.86 -16.78 -0.07
CA ALA A 269 4.03 -17.65 0.13
C ALA A 269 4.98 -17.14 1.23
N VAL A 270 4.83 -15.89 1.67
CA VAL A 270 5.59 -15.26 2.74
C VAL A 270 4.61 -14.66 3.74
N SER A 271 4.80 -14.94 5.03
CA SER A 271 3.85 -14.58 6.09
C SER A 271 3.87 -13.10 6.50
N VAL A 272 4.93 -12.37 6.14
CA VAL A 272 5.14 -10.98 6.56
C VAL A 272 4.66 -10.03 5.45
N PRO A 273 3.55 -9.29 5.62
CA PRO A 273 2.91 -8.51 4.56
C PRO A 273 3.59 -7.15 4.32
N PHE A 274 4.86 -7.13 3.89
CA PHE A 274 5.59 -5.88 3.64
C PHE A 274 5.20 -5.19 2.32
N HIS A 275 4.42 -5.84 1.45
CA HIS A 275 4.01 -5.32 0.14
C HIS A 275 3.22 -4.02 0.26
N ARG A 276 2.38 -3.86 1.28
CA ARG A 276 1.60 -2.64 1.49
C ARG A 276 2.48 -1.42 1.72
N THR A 277 3.52 -1.58 2.54
CA THR A 277 4.50 -0.53 2.78
C THR A 277 5.25 -0.18 1.50
N LEU A 278 5.62 -1.19 0.70
CA LEU A 278 6.25 -0.97 -0.59
C LEU A 278 5.32 -0.25 -1.57
N LEU A 279 4.03 -0.62 -1.65
CA LEU A 279 3.04 0.05 -2.51
C LEU A 279 2.85 1.52 -2.11
N LEU A 280 2.88 1.86 -0.82
CA LEU A 280 2.85 3.26 -0.38
C LEU A 280 4.09 4.05 -0.78
N ILE A 281 5.27 3.41 -0.71
CA ILE A 281 6.52 4.00 -1.21
C ILE A 281 6.44 4.21 -2.73
N LEU A 282 5.89 3.25 -3.48
CA LEU A 282 5.70 3.36 -4.93
C LEU A 282 4.72 4.47 -5.30
N TYR A 283 3.59 4.56 -4.59
CA TYR A 283 2.62 5.64 -4.76
C TYR A 283 3.27 7.01 -4.52
N PHE A 284 4.05 7.16 -3.44
CA PHE A 284 4.84 8.37 -3.18
C PHE A 284 5.79 8.70 -4.34
N SER A 285 6.60 7.73 -4.75
CA SER A 285 7.59 7.90 -5.80
C SER A 285 6.92 8.28 -7.13
N ALA A 286 5.89 7.56 -7.56
CA ALA A 286 5.16 7.85 -8.79
C ALA A 286 4.54 9.26 -8.76
N LYS A 287 3.82 9.61 -7.69
CA LYS A 287 3.21 10.94 -7.56
C LYS A 287 4.24 12.07 -7.66
N ASN A 288 5.38 11.95 -6.96
CA ASN A 288 6.45 12.95 -7.01
C ASN A 288 7.16 12.98 -8.37
N CYS A 289 7.32 11.84 -9.04
CA CYS A 289 7.78 11.77 -10.41
C CYS A 289 6.87 12.56 -11.36
N GLY A 290 5.54 12.51 -11.20
CA GLY A 290 4.60 13.30 -12.01
C GLY A 290 4.73 14.80 -11.79
N ILE A 291 4.87 15.22 -10.53
CA ILE A 291 5.12 16.63 -10.18
C ILE A 291 6.43 17.14 -10.81
N LEU A 292 7.47 16.30 -10.87
CA LEU A 292 8.73 16.62 -11.54
C LEU A 292 8.62 16.56 -13.06
N GLY A 293 7.87 15.60 -13.62
CA GLY A 293 7.67 15.41 -15.07
C GLY A 293 7.00 16.60 -15.75
N ARG A 294 6.06 17.25 -15.05
CA ARG A 294 5.42 18.51 -15.49
C ARG A 294 6.38 19.69 -15.59
N ARG A 295 7.58 19.59 -15.02
CA ARG A 295 8.64 20.60 -15.06
C ARG A 295 9.77 20.12 -15.96
N PRO A 296 9.71 20.34 -17.30
CA PRO A 296 10.62 19.71 -18.24
C PRO A 296 12.11 20.06 -18.01
N LYS A 297 12.40 21.21 -17.38
CA LYS A 297 13.76 21.65 -17.04
C LYS A 297 14.29 21.07 -15.72
N ALA A 298 13.45 20.44 -14.91
CA ALA A 298 13.84 19.88 -13.61
C ALA A 298 14.58 18.54 -13.74
N LEU A 299 14.32 17.79 -14.81
CA LEU A 299 14.85 16.44 -15.03
C LEU A 299 15.71 16.37 -16.30
N ASN A 300 16.92 15.83 -16.15
CA ASN A 300 17.77 15.45 -17.29
C ASN A 300 17.36 14.08 -17.88
N ALA A 301 17.96 13.69 -19.01
CA ALA A 301 17.61 12.45 -19.71
C ALA A 301 17.87 11.18 -18.89
N ASP A 302 18.99 11.11 -18.16
CA ASP A 302 19.33 9.96 -17.29
C ASP A 302 18.31 9.80 -16.15
N GLN A 303 17.92 10.92 -15.52
CA GLN A 303 16.93 10.92 -14.45
C GLN A 303 15.55 10.46 -14.96
N ARG A 304 15.14 10.89 -16.17
CA ARG A 304 13.90 10.43 -16.80
C ARG A 304 13.94 8.94 -17.09
N LEU A 305 15.09 8.40 -17.52
CA LEU A 305 15.26 6.97 -17.77
C LEU A 305 15.12 6.15 -16.46
N LYS A 306 15.69 6.64 -15.34
CA LYS A 306 15.53 6.01 -14.02
C LYS A 306 14.08 5.99 -13.56
N ILE A 307 13.35 7.09 -13.78
CA ILE A 307 11.90 7.16 -13.50
C ILE A 307 11.15 6.14 -14.35
N ALA A 308 11.36 6.13 -15.67
CA ALA A 308 10.69 5.21 -16.58
C ALA A 308 10.93 3.74 -16.18
N SER A 309 12.18 3.37 -15.90
CA SER A 309 12.54 2.01 -15.44
C SER A 309 11.80 1.60 -14.17
N MET A 310 11.70 2.51 -13.19
CA MET A 310 10.96 2.26 -11.95
C MET A 310 9.47 2.07 -12.22
N ILE A 311 8.87 2.95 -13.04
CA ILE A 311 7.44 2.92 -13.37
C ILE A 311 7.07 1.66 -14.15
N ASP A 312 7.86 1.27 -15.15
CA ASP A 312 7.61 0.05 -15.92
C ASP A 312 7.64 -1.19 -15.02
N THR A 313 8.64 -1.27 -14.14
CA THR A 313 8.79 -2.38 -13.19
C THR A 313 7.63 -2.39 -12.17
N ALA A 314 7.23 -1.22 -11.68
CA ALA A 314 6.10 -1.08 -10.77
C ALA A 314 4.78 -1.51 -11.43
N LEU A 315 4.55 -1.13 -12.69
CA LEU A 315 3.35 -1.52 -13.45
C LEU A 315 3.28 -3.03 -13.66
N ILE A 316 4.40 -3.69 -13.99
CA ILE A 316 4.44 -5.15 -14.10
C ILE A 316 4.03 -5.81 -12.78
N LEU A 317 4.62 -5.38 -11.66
CA LEU A 317 4.28 -5.88 -10.33
C LEU A 317 2.79 -5.68 -10.01
N VAL A 318 2.29 -4.47 -10.23
CA VAL A 318 0.92 -4.08 -9.86
C VAL A 318 -0.11 -4.80 -10.73
N ILE A 319 0.12 -4.93 -12.03
CA ILE A 319 -0.78 -5.66 -12.94
C ILE A 319 -0.84 -7.14 -12.55
N ASP A 320 0.30 -7.77 -12.29
CA ASP A 320 0.35 -9.18 -11.87
C ASP A 320 -0.34 -9.39 -10.51
N ALA A 321 -0.15 -8.47 -9.57
CA ALA A 321 -0.79 -8.50 -8.26
C ALA A 321 -2.31 -8.24 -8.33
N LEU A 322 -2.76 -7.28 -9.14
CA LEU A 322 -4.19 -7.00 -9.37
C LEU A 322 -4.91 -8.23 -9.90
N ARG A 323 -4.30 -8.97 -10.81
CA ARG A 323 -4.86 -10.23 -11.31
C ARG A 323 -5.15 -11.21 -10.15
N VAL A 324 -4.17 -11.42 -9.27
CA VAL A 324 -4.31 -12.32 -8.12
C VAL A 324 -5.39 -11.83 -7.15
N VAL A 325 -5.41 -10.52 -6.90
CA VAL A 325 -6.36 -9.87 -5.98
C VAL A 325 -7.79 -9.93 -6.54
N PHE A 326 -8.00 -9.64 -7.82
CA PHE A 326 -9.32 -9.72 -8.46
C PHE A 326 -9.86 -11.15 -8.46
N VAL A 327 -9.03 -12.15 -8.79
CA VAL A 327 -9.44 -13.57 -8.72
C VAL A 327 -9.82 -13.95 -7.29
N SER A 328 -9.03 -13.52 -6.29
CA SER A 328 -9.32 -13.81 -4.88
C SER A 328 -10.62 -13.15 -4.42
N ALA A 329 -10.87 -11.90 -4.82
CA ALA A 329 -12.03 -11.11 -4.43
C ALA A 329 -13.36 -11.68 -4.96
N ARG A 330 -13.33 -12.46 -6.04
CA ARG A 330 -14.51 -13.19 -6.54
C ARG A 330 -14.96 -14.32 -5.59
N SER A 331 -14.04 -14.86 -4.80
CA SER A 331 -14.29 -16.07 -3.99
C SER A 331 -14.55 -15.79 -2.51
N ARG A 332 -14.15 -14.62 -2.02
CA ARG A 332 -14.24 -14.28 -0.58
C ARG A 332 -14.40 -12.78 -0.35
N LEU A 333 -15.06 -12.45 0.75
CA LEU A 333 -15.09 -11.10 1.32
C LEU A 333 -14.02 -11.00 2.41
N ASP A 334 -13.05 -10.12 2.20
CA ASP A 334 -11.84 -9.98 3.01
C ASP A 334 -11.37 -8.51 3.00
N VAL A 335 -11.33 -7.90 4.19
CA VAL A 335 -10.92 -6.49 4.40
C VAL A 335 -9.43 -6.28 4.15
N GLU A 336 -8.60 -7.30 4.37
CA GLU A 336 -7.18 -7.19 4.08
C GLU A 336 -6.92 -7.23 2.57
N LEU A 337 -7.73 -8.00 1.84
CA LEU A 337 -7.73 -8.01 0.37
C LEU A 337 -8.25 -6.69 -0.20
N ASP A 338 -9.26 -6.08 0.43
CA ASP A 338 -9.80 -4.77 0.07
C ASP A 338 -8.72 -3.68 0.09
N ARG A 339 -7.95 -3.63 1.18
CA ARG A 339 -6.81 -2.71 1.34
C ARG A 339 -5.72 -2.94 0.31
N ASP A 340 -5.46 -4.20 -0.04
CA ASP A 340 -4.48 -4.52 -1.08
C ASP A 340 -4.96 -4.05 -2.45
N MET A 341 -6.24 -4.25 -2.77
CA MET A 341 -6.86 -3.76 -4.00
C MET A 341 -6.80 -2.23 -4.08
N GLU A 342 -7.15 -1.53 -3.01
CA GLU A 342 -7.09 -0.07 -2.90
C GLU A 342 -5.69 0.47 -3.24
N LEU A 343 -4.66 -0.08 -2.61
CA LEU A 343 -3.28 0.34 -2.83
C LEU A 343 -2.79 0.02 -4.24
N LEU A 344 -3.11 -1.17 -4.75
CA LEU A 344 -2.72 -1.58 -6.09
C LEU A 344 -3.35 -0.69 -7.16
N VAL A 345 -4.65 -0.41 -7.06
CA VAL A 345 -5.34 0.49 -8.00
C VAL A 345 -4.79 1.91 -7.90
N SER A 346 -4.50 2.40 -6.69
CA SER A 346 -3.92 3.73 -6.50
C SER A 346 -2.53 3.87 -7.12
N VAL A 347 -1.68 2.84 -7.00
CA VAL A 347 -0.36 2.83 -7.64
C VAL A 347 -0.51 2.71 -9.16
N PHE A 348 -1.42 1.87 -9.65
CA PHE A 348 -1.72 1.74 -11.08
C PHE A 348 -2.13 3.09 -11.67
N ASP A 349 -3.06 3.79 -11.02
CA ASP A 349 -3.50 5.13 -11.41
C ASP A 349 -2.34 6.11 -11.52
N GLN A 350 -1.50 6.21 -10.49
CA GLN A 350 -0.36 7.13 -10.53
C GLN A 350 0.71 6.74 -11.56
N CYS A 351 0.95 5.45 -11.78
CA CYS A 351 1.97 4.98 -12.72
C CYS A 351 1.54 5.06 -14.20
N THR A 352 0.23 5.09 -14.49
CA THR A 352 -0.30 5.16 -15.85
C THR A 352 -0.55 6.59 -16.35
N ARG A 353 -0.36 7.60 -15.49
CA ARG A 353 -0.58 9.00 -15.89
C ARG A 353 0.33 9.41 -17.05
N PRO A 354 -0.22 10.09 -18.09
CA PRO A 354 0.54 10.48 -19.28
C PRO A 354 1.73 11.42 -19.02
N ASP A 355 1.74 12.14 -17.89
CA ASP A 355 2.83 13.05 -17.50
C ASP A 355 4.09 12.32 -17.03
N ILE A 356 3.96 11.06 -16.61
CA ILE A 356 5.08 10.20 -16.19
C ILE A 356 5.36 9.14 -17.24
N ASN A 357 4.30 8.51 -17.75
CA ASN A 357 4.39 7.46 -18.73
C ASN A 357 3.76 7.89 -20.07
N PRO A 358 4.55 8.44 -21.01
CA PRO A 358 4.01 8.95 -22.27
C PRO A 358 3.53 7.83 -23.21
N SER A 359 3.96 6.58 -23.01
CA SER A 359 3.63 5.45 -23.88
C SER A 359 2.78 4.43 -23.14
N SER A 360 1.53 4.27 -23.57
CA SER A 360 0.63 3.27 -22.99
C SER A 360 0.90 1.84 -23.45
N THR A 361 1.69 1.67 -24.52
CA THR A 361 1.84 0.41 -25.24
C THR A 361 2.32 -0.75 -24.37
N LEU A 362 3.39 -0.55 -23.59
CA LEU A 362 4.04 -1.66 -22.87
C LEU A 362 3.14 -2.22 -21.75
N TRP A 363 2.57 -1.34 -20.93
CA TRP A 363 1.71 -1.79 -19.84
C TRP A 363 0.36 -2.28 -20.34
N LEU A 364 -0.18 -1.78 -21.46
CA LEU A 364 -1.38 -2.33 -22.08
C LEU A 364 -1.16 -3.73 -22.64
N ILE A 365 0.00 -4.02 -23.25
CA ILE A 365 0.37 -5.39 -23.63
C ILE A 365 0.37 -6.27 -22.40
N ARG A 366 0.95 -5.81 -21.28
CA ARG A 366 0.93 -6.59 -20.04
C ARG A 366 -0.48 -6.80 -19.49
N CYS A 367 -1.35 -5.80 -19.54
CA CYS A 367 -2.76 -5.94 -19.16
C CYS A 367 -3.49 -6.98 -20.02
N GLN A 368 -3.17 -7.05 -21.31
CA GLN A 368 -3.72 -8.05 -22.23
C GLN A 368 -3.19 -9.46 -21.93
N GLU A 369 -1.89 -9.62 -21.71
CA GLU A 369 -1.27 -10.92 -21.35
C GLU A 369 -1.83 -11.50 -20.05
N THR A 370 -2.18 -10.63 -19.11
CA THR A 370 -2.69 -10.99 -17.78
C THR A 370 -4.21 -11.01 -17.70
N ASP A 371 -4.88 -10.52 -18.75
CA ASP A 371 -6.34 -10.39 -18.87
C ASP A 371 -6.98 -9.62 -17.70
N ILE A 372 -6.27 -8.62 -17.14
CA ILE A 372 -6.79 -7.90 -15.96
C ILE A 372 -8.00 -7.03 -16.27
N ILE A 373 -8.15 -6.57 -17.52
CA ILE A 373 -9.26 -5.72 -17.93
C ILE A 373 -10.56 -6.54 -17.96
N ARG A 374 -10.55 -7.71 -18.62
CA ARG A 374 -11.68 -8.65 -18.54
C ARG A 374 -11.88 -9.13 -17.10
N GLY A 375 -10.80 -9.44 -16.38
CA GLY A 375 -10.87 -9.85 -14.98
C GLY A 375 -11.53 -8.83 -14.06
N SER A 376 -11.34 -7.53 -14.29
CA SER A 376 -11.99 -6.46 -13.51
C SER A 376 -13.47 -6.32 -13.85
N LEU A 377 -13.84 -6.45 -15.14
CA LEU A 377 -15.25 -6.46 -15.59
C LEU A 377 -16.00 -7.68 -15.05
N ASP A 378 -15.38 -8.86 -15.10
CA ASP A 378 -15.90 -10.08 -14.51
C ASP A 378 -16.12 -9.92 -13.00
N LEU A 379 -15.11 -9.38 -12.28
CA LEU A 379 -15.26 -9.10 -10.86
C LEU A 379 -16.42 -8.15 -10.60
N TYR A 380 -16.50 -7.05 -11.36
CA TYR A 380 -17.54 -6.02 -11.24
C TYR A 380 -18.96 -6.61 -11.31
N VAL A 381 -19.21 -7.54 -12.23
CA VAL A 381 -20.51 -8.21 -12.39
C VAL A 381 -20.88 -9.07 -11.18
N HIS A 382 -19.89 -9.64 -10.48
CA HIS A 382 -20.11 -10.64 -9.43
C HIS A 382 -20.00 -10.09 -8.00
N ILE A 383 -19.44 -8.90 -7.80
CA ILE A 383 -19.31 -8.30 -6.46
C ILE A 383 -20.60 -7.62 -6.02
N ASP A 384 -20.71 -7.44 -4.70
CA ASP A 384 -21.74 -6.59 -4.12
C ASP A 384 -21.40 -5.10 -4.31
N LEU A 385 -22.07 -4.47 -5.27
CA LEU A 385 -21.92 -3.06 -5.60
C LEU A 385 -22.49 -2.11 -4.53
N VAL A 386 -23.36 -2.58 -3.64
CA VAL A 386 -24.03 -1.75 -2.63
C VAL A 386 -23.45 -1.99 -1.23
N GLY A 387 -22.97 -3.19 -0.96
CA GLY A 387 -22.46 -3.64 0.33
C GLY A 387 -23.54 -4.19 1.26
N LEU A 388 -24.74 -4.47 0.75
CA LEU A 388 -25.87 -4.98 1.55
C LEU A 388 -25.69 -6.45 1.99
N SER A 389 -24.77 -7.18 1.37
CA SER A 389 -24.44 -8.57 1.74
C SER A 389 -23.80 -8.67 3.12
N ASP A 390 -23.16 -7.60 3.59
CA ASP A 390 -22.60 -7.47 4.94
C ASP A 390 -22.89 -6.08 5.50
N LEU A 391 -24.14 -5.92 5.97
CA LEU A 391 -24.62 -4.65 6.51
C LEU A 391 -23.76 -4.12 7.69
N PRO A 392 -23.32 -4.93 8.67
CA PRO A 392 -22.41 -4.46 9.72
C PRO A 392 -21.13 -3.84 9.16
N LEU A 393 -20.53 -4.46 8.14
CA LEU A 393 -19.33 -3.96 7.51
C LEU A 393 -19.59 -2.66 6.72
N LEU A 394 -20.71 -2.60 6.01
CA LEU A 394 -21.16 -1.39 5.31
C LEU A 394 -21.39 -0.23 6.29
N LEU A 395 -22.03 -0.47 7.44
CA LEU A 395 -22.24 0.57 8.45
C LEU A 395 -20.93 1.06 9.07
N ALA A 396 -19.97 0.16 9.29
CA ALA A 396 -18.66 0.49 9.83
C ALA A 396 -17.79 1.30 8.85
N ARG A 397 -17.80 0.95 7.56
CA ARG A 397 -16.96 1.58 6.52
C ARG A 397 -17.65 2.70 5.75
N LYS A 398 -18.98 2.73 5.75
CA LYS A 398 -19.83 3.63 4.96
C LYS A 398 -19.63 3.51 3.44
N GLN A 399 -19.01 2.41 3.00
CA GLN A 399 -18.78 2.10 1.59
C GLN A 399 -18.71 0.57 1.41
N PRO A 400 -19.11 0.04 0.24
CA PRO A 400 -18.85 -1.34 -0.15
C PRO A 400 -17.34 -1.58 -0.21
N LEU A 401 -16.92 -2.84 -0.04
CA LEU A 401 -15.52 -3.23 -0.09
C LEU A 401 -14.93 -2.96 -1.48
N TYR A 402 -15.18 -3.84 -2.44
CA TYR A 402 -14.39 -3.85 -3.68
C TYR A 402 -14.85 -2.83 -4.74
N ALA A 403 -16.14 -2.48 -4.74
CA ALA A 403 -16.73 -1.67 -5.82
C ALA A 403 -16.02 -0.32 -6.07
N PRO A 404 -15.64 0.49 -5.05
CA PRO A 404 -14.98 1.77 -5.28
C PRO A 404 -13.62 1.61 -5.97
N HIS A 405 -12.88 0.55 -5.64
CA HIS A 405 -11.55 0.29 -6.18
C HIS A 405 -11.62 -0.22 -7.63
N VAL A 406 -12.59 -1.08 -7.94
CA VAL A 406 -12.83 -1.55 -9.32
C VAL A 406 -13.28 -0.40 -10.22
N LEU A 407 -14.17 0.47 -9.73
CA LEU A 407 -14.61 1.66 -10.47
C LEU A 407 -13.48 2.66 -10.68
N LEU A 408 -12.60 2.87 -9.69
CA LEU A 408 -11.41 3.71 -9.86
C LEU A 408 -10.49 3.15 -10.95
N PHE A 409 -10.25 1.83 -10.95
CA PHE A 409 -9.47 1.17 -12.02
C PHE A 409 -10.10 1.39 -13.40
N HIS A 410 -11.42 1.21 -13.53
CA HIS A 410 -12.14 1.47 -14.77
C HIS A 410 -12.07 2.94 -15.21
N MET A 411 -12.13 3.88 -14.26
CA MET A 411 -11.98 5.33 -14.54
C MET A 411 -10.58 5.65 -15.05
N THR A 412 -9.53 5.10 -14.44
CA THR A 412 -8.15 5.25 -14.91
C THR A 412 -8.00 4.76 -16.35
N LEU A 413 -8.59 3.60 -16.70
CA LEU A 413 -8.58 3.09 -18.08
C LEU A 413 -9.33 4.01 -19.04
N ALA A 414 -10.51 4.49 -18.65
CA ALA A 414 -11.32 5.40 -19.46
C ALA A 414 -10.62 6.74 -19.73
N GLY A 415 -9.75 7.19 -18.81
CA GLY A 415 -8.98 8.44 -18.95
C GLY A 415 -7.84 8.40 -19.97
N ILE A 416 -7.46 7.21 -20.49
CA ILE A 416 -6.34 7.05 -21.42
C ILE A 416 -6.86 6.49 -22.75
N PRO A 417 -6.74 7.20 -23.89
CA PRO A 417 -7.36 6.79 -25.16
C PRO A 417 -7.12 5.34 -25.60
N SER A 418 -5.86 4.90 -25.63
CA SER A 418 -5.54 3.51 -26.04
C SER A 418 -6.08 2.47 -25.06
N ALA A 419 -6.21 2.83 -23.78
CA ALA A 419 -6.75 1.94 -22.75
C ALA A 419 -8.27 1.90 -22.79
N ALA A 420 -8.92 3.04 -23.01
CA ALA A 420 -10.35 3.16 -23.24
C ALA A 420 -10.81 2.34 -24.45
N GLU A 421 -10.01 2.31 -25.53
CA GLU A 421 -10.28 1.46 -26.69
C GLU A 421 -10.28 -0.03 -26.34
N ARG A 422 -9.27 -0.48 -25.58
CA ARG A 422 -9.22 -1.86 -25.10
C ARG A 422 -10.36 -2.16 -24.15
N PHE A 423 -10.65 -1.25 -23.23
CA PHE A 423 -11.72 -1.38 -22.26
C PHE A 423 -13.11 -1.48 -22.90
N ALA A 424 -13.35 -0.70 -23.96
CA ALA A 424 -14.52 -0.83 -24.81
C ALA A 424 -14.58 -2.21 -25.49
N GLY A 425 -13.47 -2.64 -26.09
CA GLY A 425 -13.37 -3.93 -26.77
C GLY A 425 -13.57 -5.16 -25.87
N GLU A 426 -13.25 -5.05 -24.58
CA GLU A 426 -13.48 -6.12 -23.59
C GLU A 426 -14.94 -6.17 -23.08
N GLY A 427 -15.80 -5.23 -23.48
CA GLY A 427 -17.24 -5.29 -23.21
C GLY A 427 -17.71 -4.58 -21.94
N VAL A 428 -17.16 -3.40 -21.63
CA VAL A 428 -17.59 -2.59 -20.47
C VAL A 428 -19.11 -2.34 -20.43
N LEU A 429 -19.74 -2.05 -21.57
CA LEU A 429 -21.19 -1.79 -21.63
C LEU A 429 -22.02 -3.05 -21.33
N ALA A 430 -21.52 -4.22 -21.73
CA ALA A 430 -22.15 -5.51 -21.40
C ALA A 430 -22.04 -5.80 -19.89
N ALA A 431 -20.88 -5.57 -19.27
CA ALA A 431 -20.73 -5.72 -17.82
C ALA A 431 -21.62 -4.72 -17.05
N TYR A 432 -21.72 -3.48 -17.54
CA TYR A 432 -22.53 -2.44 -16.90
C TYR A 432 -24.04 -2.63 -17.09
N SER A 433 -24.49 -3.36 -18.12
CA SER A 433 -25.91 -3.73 -18.28
C SER A 433 -26.30 -5.03 -17.59
N ASN A 434 -25.31 -5.84 -17.17
CA ASN A 434 -25.53 -7.16 -16.57
C ASN A 434 -24.92 -7.25 -15.16
N ASN A 435 -25.28 -6.34 -14.25
CA ASN A 435 -24.88 -6.40 -12.85
C ASN A 435 -26.09 -6.32 -11.91
N SER A 436 -25.85 -6.43 -10.60
CA SER A 436 -26.89 -6.42 -9.58
C SER A 436 -27.70 -5.11 -9.50
N LEU A 437 -27.15 -4.00 -9.99
CA LEU A 437 -27.82 -2.68 -9.98
C LEU A 437 -28.65 -2.41 -11.24
N SER A 438 -28.37 -3.08 -12.36
CA SER A 438 -28.98 -2.74 -13.65
C SER A 438 -30.51 -2.72 -13.62
N ALA A 439 -31.15 -3.69 -12.95
CA ALA A 439 -32.61 -3.73 -12.82
C ALA A 439 -33.17 -2.55 -12.00
N ALA A 440 -32.49 -2.14 -10.92
CA ALA A 440 -32.91 -1.00 -10.11
C ALA A 440 -32.72 0.34 -10.83
N ILE A 441 -31.62 0.48 -11.58
CA ILE A 441 -31.36 1.66 -12.41
C ILE A 441 -32.41 1.77 -13.52
N SER A 442 -32.70 0.69 -14.24
CA SER A 442 -33.73 0.67 -15.29
C SER A 442 -35.13 1.00 -14.79
N ALA A 443 -35.41 0.75 -13.51
CA ALA A 443 -36.68 1.08 -12.88
C ALA A 443 -36.69 2.46 -12.19
N GLY A 444 -35.60 3.24 -12.27
CA GLY A 444 -35.50 4.55 -11.59
C GLY A 444 -35.53 4.46 -10.06
N MET A 445 -35.07 3.35 -9.49
CA MET A 445 -35.15 3.05 -8.04
C MET A 445 -33.81 3.24 -7.31
N VAL A 446 -32.82 3.92 -7.92
CA VAL A 446 -31.53 4.15 -7.26
C VAL A 446 -31.57 5.46 -6.48
N ASP A 447 -31.92 5.38 -5.20
CA ASP A 447 -32.05 6.56 -4.34
C ASP A 447 -30.71 7.16 -3.91
N VAL A 448 -30.70 8.48 -3.74
CA VAL A 448 -29.52 9.26 -3.30
C VAL A 448 -29.09 8.87 -1.89
N THR A 449 -30.06 8.61 -1.01
CA THR A 449 -29.85 8.20 0.38
C THR A 449 -30.36 6.78 0.58
N LEU A 450 -29.63 5.99 1.34
CA LEU A 450 -30.04 4.65 1.72
C LEU A 450 -30.65 4.69 3.14
N PRO A 451 -31.79 4.03 3.43
CA PRO A 451 -32.40 4.05 4.77
C PRO A 451 -31.44 3.60 5.89
N GLU A 452 -30.58 2.63 5.59
CA GLU A 452 -29.55 2.12 6.49
C GLU A 452 -28.42 3.13 6.75
N LEU A 453 -28.26 4.11 5.86
CA LEU A 453 -27.21 5.13 5.90
C LEU A 453 -27.82 6.53 5.65
N PRO A 454 -28.70 7.03 6.53
CA PRO A 454 -29.50 8.23 6.25
C PRO A 454 -28.67 9.51 6.11
N THR A 455 -27.46 9.54 6.69
CA THR A 455 -26.54 10.68 6.61
C THR A 455 -25.47 10.53 5.53
N HIS A 456 -25.46 9.42 4.79
CA HIS A 456 -24.44 9.13 3.80
C HIS A 456 -25.07 8.89 2.43
N ARG A 457 -24.28 9.15 1.39
CA ARG A 457 -24.69 8.86 0.02
C ARG A 457 -24.87 7.35 -0.14
N SER A 458 -25.96 6.96 -0.80
CA SER A 458 -26.19 5.58 -1.22
C SER A 458 -25.03 5.08 -2.09
N PRO A 459 -24.39 3.95 -1.75
CA PRO A 459 -23.36 3.36 -2.59
C PRO A 459 -23.85 2.96 -3.99
N ALA A 460 -25.13 2.59 -4.11
CA ALA A 460 -25.76 2.29 -5.40
C ALA A 460 -25.76 3.54 -6.29
N HIS A 461 -26.14 4.69 -5.73
CA HIS A 461 -26.12 5.97 -6.43
C HIS A 461 -24.69 6.39 -6.82
N SER A 462 -23.71 6.25 -5.91
CA SER A 462 -22.30 6.53 -6.23
C SER A 462 -21.75 5.64 -7.34
N THR A 463 -22.12 4.35 -7.34
CA THR A 463 -21.72 3.39 -8.38
C THR A 463 -22.34 3.77 -9.73
N TYR A 464 -23.65 4.08 -9.75
CA TYR A 464 -24.34 4.53 -10.95
C TYR A 464 -23.71 5.79 -11.57
N CYS A 465 -23.47 6.84 -10.77
CA CYS A 465 -22.80 8.04 -11.27
C CYS A 465 -21.40 7.74 -11.82
N SER A 466 -20.65 6.87 -11.14
CA SER A 466 -19.32 6.45 -11.62
C SER A 466 -19.40 5.70 -12.94
N MET A 467 -20.40 4.82 -13.13
CA MET A 467 -20.62 4.13 -14.40
C MET A 467 -20.85 5.12 -15.54
N LEU A 468 -21.72 6.12 -15.35
CA LEU A 468 -21.97 7.16 -16.33
C LEU A 468 -20.69 7.97 -16.65
N GLY A 469 -19.95 8.39 -15.62
CA GLY A 469 -18.69 9.11 -15.82
C GLY A 469 -17.66 8.30 -16.60
N ILE A 470 -17.55 7.00 -16.31
CA ILE A 470 -16.66 6.07 -17.03
C ILE A 470 -17.10 5.93 -18.49
N ILE A 471 -18.40 5.77 -18.76
CA ILE A 471 -18.93 5.67 -20.13
C ILE A 471 -18.63 6.95 -20.91
N SER A 472 -18.90 8.12 -20.33
CA SER A 472 -18.56 9.41 -20.93
C SER A 472 -17.06 9.52 -21.21
N GLY A 473 -16.22 9.10 -20.28
CA GLY A 473 -14.77 9.02 -20.45
C GLY A 473 -14.38 8.18 -21.65
N VAL A 474 -14.92 6.96 -21.77
CA VAL A 474 -14.64 6.06 -22.90
C VAL A 474 -15.11 6.65 -24.23
N VAL A 475 -16.36 7.15 -24.32
CA VAL A 475 -16.88 7.79 -25.55
C VAL A 475 -15.98 8.95 -25.97
N THR A 476 -15.58 9.80 -25.01
CA THR A 476 -14.74 10.97 -25.27
C THR A 476 -13.35 10.57 -25.74
N ALA A 477 -12.76 9.55 -25.11
CA ALA A 477 -11.42 9.07 -25.39
C ALA A 477 -11.32 8.34 -26.75
N LEU A 478 -12.35 7.60 -27.14
CA LEU A 478 -12.45 6.96 -28.45
C LEU A 478 -12.70 7.98 -29.58
N GLY A 479 -13.41 9.05 -29.26
CA GLY A 479 -13.81 10.07 -30.21
C GLY A 479 -14.47 9.49 -31.45
N ARG A 480 -14.07 9.99 -32.62
CA ARG A 480 -14.80 9.81 -33.89
C ARG A 480 -14.71 8.42 -34.50
N HIS A 481 -13.87 7.55 -33.97
CA HIS A 481 -13.46 6.32 -34.63
C HIS A 481 -14.33 5.11 -34.29
N ASN A 482 -15.22 5.21 -33.29
CA ASN A 482 -15.99 4.07 -32.77
C ASN A 482 -17.51 4.27 -32.78
N HIS A 483 -18.11 4.32 -33.98
CA HIS A 483 -19.57 4.40 -34.14
C HIS A 483 -20.33 3.22 -33.50
N TYR A 484 -19.69 2.05 -33.40
CA TYR A 484 -20.30 0.87 -32.81
C TYR A 484 -20.50 1.07 -31.30
N PHE A 485 -19.48 1.59 -30.61
CA PHE A 485 -19.55 1.89 -29.19
C PHE A 485 -20.60 2.98 -28.90
N ASP A 486 -20.71 4.01 -29.74
CA ASP A 486 -21.73 5.06 -29.59
C ASP A 486 -23.16 4.51 -29.65
N ALA A 487 -23.40 3.51 -30.52
CA ALA A 487 -24.71 2.87 -30.66
C ALA A 487 -25.05 2.03 -29.43
N GLU A 488 -24.10 1.23 -28.93
CA GLU A 488 -24.28 0.45 -27.70
C GLU A 488 -24.44 1.33 -26.47
N ALA A 489 -23.63 2.39 -26.34
CA ALA A 489 -23.73 3.35 -25.25
C ALA A 489 -25.09 4.07 -25.26
N SER A 490 -25.60 4.40 -26.46
CA SER A 490 -26.97 4.92 -26.61
C SER A 490 -28.03 3.91 -26.13
N GLY A 491 -27.83 2.62 -26.42
CA GLY A 491 -28.70 1.55 -25.93
C GLY A 491 -28.68 1.42 -24.40
N LEU A 492 -27.50 1.53 -23.77
CA LEU A 492 -27.37 1.50 -22.31
C LEU A 492 -28.06 2.71 -21.65
N ILE A 493 -27.93 3.90 -22.23
CA ILE A 493 -28.63 5.10 -21.74
C ILE A 493 -30.14 4.94 -21.84
N GLN A 494 -30.63 4.36 -22.93
CA GLN A 494 -32.06 4.04 -23.06
C GLN A 494 -32.52 3.04 -22.01
N LEU A 495 -31.70 2.02 -21.72
CA LEU A 495 -31.95 1.05 -20.65
C LEU A 495 -32.05 1.73 -19.28
N TYR A 496 -31.32 2.83 -19.05
CA TYR A 496 -31.33 3.63 -17.82
C TYR A 496 -32.24 4.86 -17.89
N GLY A 497 -33.14 4.91 -18.88
CA GLY A 497 -33.98 6.06 -19.17
C GLY A 497 -34.82 6.55 -18.00
N GLU A 498 -35.38 5.64 -17.18
CA GLU A 498 -36.20 6.02 -16.02
C GLU A 498 -35.39 6.76 -14.95
N GLN A 499 -34.21 6.26 -14.57
CA GLN A 499 -33.33 6.93 -13.62
C GLN A 499 -32.88 8.31 -14.14
N ILE A 500 -32.50 8.38 -15.42
CA ILE A 500 -32.09 9.63 -16.07
C ILE A 500 -33.26 10.63 -16.10
N SER A 501 -34.46 10.19 -16.48
CA SER A 501 -35.66 11.02 -16.50
C SER A 501 -35.98 11.54 -15.10
N ARG A 502 -35.86 10.69 -14.07
CA ARG A 502 -36.07 11.08 -12.67
C ARG A 502 -35.09 12.16 -12.23
N ALA A 503 -33.80 12.01 -12.52
CA ALA A 503 -32.79 13.03 -12.20
C ALA A 503 -33.10 14.37 -12.90
N LEU A 504 -33.43 14.33 -14.19
CA LEU A 504 -33.76 15.51 -15.00
C LEU A 504 -35.14 16.13 -14.68
N SER A 505 -36.00 15.42 -13.97
CA SER A 505 -37.33 15.91 -13.55
C SER A 505 -37.27 16.85 -12.34
N TRP A 506 -36.08 17.16 -11.82
CA TRP A 506 -35.90 18.12 -10.74
C TRP A 506 -36.52 19.49 -11.09
N THR A 507 -37.27 20.04 -10.14
CA THR A 507 -37.89 21.35 -10.24
C THR A 507 -37.39 22.29 -9.15
N ILE A 508 -37.63 23.60 -9.31
CA ILE A 508 -37.24 24.64 -8.32
C ILE A 508 -37.86 24.38 -6.93
N GLY A 509 -38.95 23.60 -6.85
CA GLY A 509 -39.58 23.21 -5.58
C GLY A 509 -38.85 22.10 -4.82
N ASP A 510 -37.97 21.36 -5.48
CA ASP A 510 -37.28 20.20 -4.91
C ASP A 510 -35.94 20.61 -4.27
N SER A 511 -35.54 19.95 -3.18
CA SER A 511 -34.27 20.22 -2.53
C SER A 511 -33.09 19.82 -3.42
N ILE A 512 -32.26 20.79 -3.79
CA ILE A 512 -31.00 20.52 -4.51
C ILE A 512 -29.96 20.00 -3.52
N THR A 513 -29.50 18.77 -3.73
CA THR A 513 -28.45 18.14 -2.92
C THR A 513 -27.20 17.92 -3.77
N LEU A 514 -26.02 17.92 -3.15
CA LEU A 514 -24.76 17.69 -3.87
C LEU A 514 -24.76 16.38 -4.71
N PRO A 515 -25.26 15.24 -4.20
CA PRO A 515 -25.33 14.03 -5.01
C PRO A 515 -26.25 14.17 -6.23
N LEU A 516 -27.39 14.87 -6.11
CA LEU A 516 -28.26 15.12 -7.26
C LEU A 516 -27.57 15.98 -8.32
N VAL A 517 -26.82 17.01 -7.91
CA VAL A 517 -26.04 17.84 -8.84
C VAL A 517 -24.99 17.00 -9.57
N GLU A 518 -24.31 16.09 -8.86
CA GLU A 518 -23.36 15.18 -9.48
C GLU A 518 -24.06 14.22 -10.46
N GLU A 519 -25.24 13.68 -10.12
CA GLU A 519 -26.03 12.84 -11.04
C GLU A 519 -26.40 13.61 -12.31
N LEU A 520 -26.89 14.84 -12.16
CA LEU A 520 -27.19 15.75 -13.28
C LEU A 520 -25.95 16.02 -14.13
N GLU A 521 -24.81 16.31 -13.51
CA GLU A 521 -23.54 16.52 -14.19
C GLU A 521 -23.13 15.28 -15.01
N GLN A 522 -23.19 14.09 -14.42
CA GLN A 522 -22.83 12.85 -15.13
C GLN A 522 -23.79 12.55 -16.28
N VAL A 523 -25.10 12.77 -16.09
CA VAL A 523 -26.10 12.62 -17.15
C VAL A 523 -25.81 13.57 -18.32
N VAL A 524 -25.61 14.85 -18.03
CA VAL A 524 -25.30 15.87 -19.05
C VAL A 524 -23.98 15.55 -19.76
N ASN A 525 -22.96 15.15 -19.01
CA ASN A 525 -21.64 14.82 -19.55
C ASN A 525 -21.70 13.63 -20.53
N VAL A 526 -22.47 12.58 -20.21
CA VAL A 526 -22.68 11.45 -21.11
C VAL A 526 -23.37 11.88 -22.41
N PHE A 527 -24.44 12.68 -22.34
CA PHE A 527 -25.11 13.20 -23.54
C PHE A 527 -24.19 14.10 -24.37
N TYR A 528 -23.39 14.94 -23.71
CA TYR A 528 -22.39 15.79 -24.36
C TYR A 528 -21.33 14.97 -25.09
N SER A 529 -20.75 13.94 -24.45
CA SER A 529 -19.77 13.04 -25.07
C SER A 529 -20.36 12.34 -26.30
N LEU A 530 -21.58 11.82 -26.22
CA LEU A 530 -22.22 11.19 -27.39
C LEU A 530 -22.53 12.18 -28.52
N HIS A 531 -22.94 13.40 -28.19
CA HIS A 531 -23.21 14.43 -29.20
C HIS A 531 -21.93 14.88 -29.90
N SER A 532 -20.86 15.13 -29.13
CA SER A 532 -19.57 15.58 -29.65
C SER A 532 -18.91 14.53 -30.56
N SER A 533 -19.10 13.23 -30.29
CA SER A 533 -18.71 12.15 -31.20
C SER A 533 -19.43 12.24 -32.55
N LYS A 534 -20.76 12.48 -32.56
CA LYS A 534 -21.60 12.52 -33.77
C LYS A 534 -21.39 13.77 -34.64
N ARG A 535 -21.29 14.96 -34.05
CA ARG A 535 -21.21 16.23 -34.81
C ARG A 535 -19.98 16.30 -35.72
N ALA A 536 -18.89 15.69 -35.28
CA ALA A 536 -17.68 15.56 -36.07
C ALA A 536 -17.85 14.80 -37.39
N ILE A 537 -18.78 13.85 -37.43
CA ILE A 537 -19.06 13.02 -38.61
C ILE A 537 -19.74 13.89 -39.67
N ILE A 538 -20.78 14.64 -39.27
CA ILE A 538 -21.53 15.51 -40.18
C ILE A 538 -20.62 16.57 -40.80
N THR A 539 -19.73 17.19 -40.02
CA THR A 539 -18.78 18.19 -40.56
C THR A 539 -17.73 17.56 -41.50
N LYS A 540 -17.28 16.32 -41.27
CA LYS A 540 -16.33 15.64 -42.16
C LYS A 540 -16.99 15.18 -43.45
N TYR A 541 -18.24 14.71 -43.40
CA TYR A 541 -19.01 14.39 -44.61
C TYR A 541 -19.38 15.63 -45.42
N GLN A 542 -19.69 16.76 -44.76
CA GLN A 542 -19.91 18.05 -45.44
C GLN A 542 -18.62 18.63 -46.03
N PHE A 543 -17.45 18.39 -45.41
CA PHE A 543 -16.17 18.83 -45.96
C PHE A 543 -15.65 17.91 -47.09
N CYS A 544 -15.96 16.61 -47.05
CA CYS A 544 -15.58 15.65 -48.11
C CYS A 544 -16.56 15.60 -49.28
N ARG A 545 -17.80 16.08 -49.13
CA ARG A 545 -18.71 16.38 -50.24
C ARG A 545 -18.70 17.89 -50.49
N GLY A 546 -17.63 18.34 -51.14
CA GLY A 546 -17.63 19.68 -51.74
C GLY A 546 -18.81 19.81 -52.69
N GLU A 547 -19.64 20.81 -52.41
CA GLU A 547 -20.69 21.40 -53.25
C GLU A 547 -21.83 20.46 -53.72
N ASP A 548 -23.06 20.95 -53.58
CA ASP A 548 -24.30 20.40 -54.13
C ASP A 548 -24.87 19.12 -53.51
N PHE A 549 -25.47 19.18 -52.31
CA PHE A 549 -26.72 18.43 -52.02
C PHE A 549 -27.33 18.91 -50.68
N TYR A 550 -28.09 20.01 -50.72
CA TYR A 550 -28.99 20.42 -49.64
C TYR A 550 -30.38 19.86 -49.92
N GLY A 551 -30.74 18.78 -49.22
CA GLY A 551 -32.11 18.29 -49.17
C GLY A 551 -32.17 16.79 -49.03
N VAL A 552 -32.98 16.32 -48.09
CA VAL A 552 -33.52 14.94 -47.94
C VAL A 552 -33.04 14.13 -46.71
N GLU A 553 -31.84 14.29 -46.15
CA GLU A 553 -31.44 13.40 -45.02
C GLU A 553 -31.61 13.96 -43.60
N HIS A 554 -32.02 15.23 -43.44
CA HIS A 554 -32.19 15.83 -42.10
C HIS A 554 -33.47 15.37 -41.37
N GLU A 555 -34.42 14.72 -42.07
CA GLU A 555 -35.74 14.36 -41.53
C GLU A 555 -35.78 12.94 -40.92
N VAL A 556 -34.86 12.04 -41.32
CA VAL A 556 -34.83 10.66 -40.81
C VAL A 556 -34.09 10.55 -39.47
N LEU A 557 -33.04 11.37 -39.23
CA LEU A 557 -32.35 11.41 -37.94
C LEU A 557 -33.16 12.10 -36.84
N ASP A 558 -34.09 13.01 -37.19
CA ASP A 558 -34.92 13.71 -36.21
C ASP A 558 -36.06 12.85 -35.65
N SER A 559 -36.49 11.81 -36.38
CA SER A 559 -37.62 10.95 -35.96
C SER A 559 -37.29 9.88 -34.90
N LYS A 560 -36.01 9.51 -34.73
CA LYS A 560 -35.57 8.53 -33.70
C LYS A 560 -35.01 9.17 -32.43
N ILE A 561 -34.89 10.50 -32.39
CA ILE A 561 -34.46 11.29 -31.23
C ILE A 561 -35.66 12.11 -30.68
N VAL A 562 -36.89 11.62 -30.86
CA VAL A 562 -38.08 12.31 -30.33
C VAL A 562 -38.19 12.15 -28.80
N GLY A 563 -37.62 11.09 -28.22
CA GLY A 563 -37.54 10.95 -26.76
C GLY A 563 -36.56 11.92 -26.08
N GLY A 564 -35.54 12.41 -26.81
CA GLY A 564 -34.52 13.31 -26.25
C GLY A 564 -34.85 14.81 -26.37
N LYS A 565 -35.68 15.21 -27.35
CA LYS A 565 -36.06 16.62 -27.54
C LYS A 565 -36.91 17.18 -26.39
N TYR A 566 -37.69 16.34 -25.70
CA TYR A 566 -38.46 16.77 -24.53
C TYR A 566 -37.59 16.98 -23.28
N ALA A 567 -36.50 16.22 -23.12
CA ALA A 567 -35.57 16.40 -22.00
C ALA A 567 -34.65 17.62 -22.19
N LEU A 568 -34.19 17.87 -23.42
CA LEU A 568 -33.33 19.03 -23.74
C LEU A 568 -34.09 20.35 -23.80
N GLY A 569 -35.38 20.35 -24.16
CA GLY A 569 -36.22 21.55 -24.18
C GLY A 569 -36.41 22.20 -22.80
N ASN A 570 -36.34 21.43 -21.71
CA ASN A 570 -36.39 21.95 -20.34
C ASN A 570 -35.04 22.46 -19.82
N ILE A 571 -33.93 22.09 -20.47
CA ILE A 571 -32.57 22.50 -20.06
C ILE A 571 -32.24 23.90 -20.59
N THR A 572 -32.74 24.27 -21.78
CA THR A 572 -32.50 25.59 -22.38
C THR A 572 -33.11 26.75 -21.60
N ASP A 573 -34.13 26.52 -20.78
CA ASP A 573 -34.71 27.55 -19.91
C ASP A 573 -33.89 27.79 -18.61
N ASN A 574 -32.90 26.94 -18.32
CA ASN A 574 -32.07 27.00 -17.10
C ASN A 574 -30.56 27.23 -17.36
N GLU A 575 -30.14 27.42 -18.61
CA GLU A 575 -28.72 27.55 -19.01
C GLU A 575 -27.97 28.72 -18.34
N HIS A 576 -28.67 29.77 -17.90
CA HIS A 576 -28.04 30.93 -17.27
C HIS A 576 -27.57 30.71 -15.82
N VAL A 577 -27.96 29.61 -15.15
CA VAL A 577 -27.63 29.37 -13.73
C VAL A 577 -26.56 28.29 -13.55
N LEU A 578 -26.41 27.34 -14.49
CA LEU A 578 -25.45 26.23 -14.36
C LEU A 578 -24.02 26.59 -14.81
N GLY A 579 -23.85 27.57 -15.71
CA GLY A 579 -22.56 27.90 -16.33
C GLY A 579 -21.48 28.42 -15.36
N ASP A 580 -21.87 28.98 -14.21
CA ASP A 580 -20.94 29.61 -13.25
C ASP A 580 -20.51 28.66 -12.10
N ILE A 581 -21.11 27.47 -11.98
CA ILE A 581 -20.87 26.53 -10.87
C ILE A 581 -19.87 25.42 -11.25
N ILE A 582 -19.70 25.14 -12.54
CA ILE A 582 -19.04 23.92 -13.03
C ILE A 582 -17.63 24.25 -13.52
N ASN A 583 -16.67 24.34 -12.60
CA ASN A 583 -15.24 24.23 -12.91
C ASN A 583 -14.44 23.80 -11.67
N VAL A 584 -14.58 22.54 -11.28
CA VAL A 584 -13.69 21.89 -10.32
C VAL A 584 -13.02 20.70 -11.02
N PRO A 585 -11.69 20.69 -11.20
CA PRO A 585 -11.01 19.55 -11.81
C PRO A 585 -11.04 18.34 -10.86
N GLY A 586 -11.50 17.20 -11.38
CA GLY A 586 -11.65 15.93 -10.65
C GLY A 586 -10.37 15.39 -9.99
N ASP A 587 -9.20 15.87 -10.41
CA ASP A 587 -7.89 15.53 -9.81
C ASP A 587 -7.79 15.86 -8.31
N ARG A 588 -8.62 16.77 -7.76
CA ARG A 588 -8.58 17.14 -6.33
C ARG A 588 -9.26 16.14 -5.39
N LEU A 589 -10.33 15.47 -5.83
CA LEU A 589 -11.16 14.62 -4.97
C LEU A 589 -10.45 13.32 -4.56
N ASN A 590 -9.63 12.75 -5.45
CA ASN A 590 -8.86 11.53 -5.14
C ASN A 590 -7.70 11.81 -4.19
N ASP A 591 -7.10 13.00 -4.27
CA ASP A 591 -6.00 13.39 -3.39
C ASP A 591 -6.48 13.59 -1.94
N GLU A 592 -7.65 14.19 -1.73
CA GLU A 592 -8.24 14.37 -0.40
C GLU A 592 -8.64 13.04 0.26
N ARG A 593 -9.20 12.08 -0.50
CA ARG A 593 -9.55 10.75 0.04
C ARG A 593 -8.32 9.94 0.46
N ILE A 594 -7.21 10.02 -0.27
CA ILE A 594 -5.97 9.35 0.11
C ILE A 594 -5.33 10.04 1.33
N GLU A 595 -5.46 11.36 1.47
CA GLU A 595 -5.04 12.07 2.69
C GLU A 595 -5.88 11.68 3.91
N GLU A 596 -7.21 11.61 3.74
CA GLU A 596 -8.13 11.13 4.76
C GLU A 596 -7.82 9.68 5.14
N TRP A 597 -7.46 8.84 4.16
CA TRP A 597 -7.02 7.46 4.37
C TRP A 597 -5.68 7.35 5.09
N LEU A 598 -4.64 8.11 4.69
CA LEU A 598 -3.37 8.16 5.42
C LEU A 598 -3.62 8.63 6.86
N THR A 599 -4.66 9.44 7.07
CA THR A 599 -5.10 9.88 8.39
C THR A 599 -5.88 8.80 9.14
N HIS A 600 -6.71 7.98 8.47
CA HIS A 600 -7.45 6.86 9.06
C HIS A 600 -6.57 5.63 9.35
N GLN A 601 -5.60 5.29 8.50
CA GLN A 601 -4.58 4.26 8.74
C GLN A 601 -3.76 4.55 10.01
N ARG A 602 -3.52 5.82 10.33
CA ARG A 602 -2.88 6.24 11.59
C ARG A 602 -3.70 5.87 12.82
N MET A 603 -5.02 5.72 12.69
CA MET A 603 -5.91 5.36 13.80
C MET A 603 -6.12 3.85 13.91
N SER A 604 -6.10 3.10 12.80
CA SER A 604 -6.40 1.66 12.79
C SER A 604 -5.21 0.73 13.08
N THR A 605 -3.98 1.25 13.19
CA THR A 605 -2.77 0.44 13.43
C THR A 605 -2.31 0.36 14.89
N PHE A 606 -3.15 0.74 15.85
CA PHE A 606 -2.91 0.50 17.28
C PHE A 606 -3.53 -0.83 17.73
N PRO A 607 -2.75 -1.82 18.20
CA PRO A 607 -3.29 -2.84 19.08
C PRO A 607 -3.67 -2.15 20.39
N ALA A 608 -4.90 -2.35 20.87
CA ALA A 608 -5.27 -2.01 22.24
C ALA A 608 -4.31 -2.76 23.18
N MET A 609 -3.38 -2.03 23.80
CA MET A 609 -2.50 -2.57 24.83
C MET A 609 -3.40 -2.91 26.04
N HIS A 610 -3.85 -4.16 26.12
CA HIS A 610 -4.56 -4.67 27.29
C HIS A 610 -3.67 -4.51 28.52
N LYS A 611 -4.04 -3.62 29.43
CA LYS A 611 -3.53 -3.62 30.81
C LYS A 611 -4.01 -4.90 31.49
N ALA A 612 -3.14 -5.91 31.55
CA ALA A 612 -3.27 -6.97 32.52
C ALA A 612 -2.80 -6.44 33.89
N SER A 613 -3.74 -5.97 34.71
CA SER A 613 -3.50 -5.81 36.15
C SER A 613 -4.16 -6.97 36.89
N SER A 614 -3.38 -8.00 37.21
CA SER A 614 -3.75 -9.04 38.16
C SER A 614 -3.09 -8.74 39.50
N THR A 615 -3.88 -8.44 40.52
CA THR A 615 -3.51 -8.63 41.93
C THR A 615 -4.59 -9.48 42.61
N PRO A 616 -4.21 -10.40 43.52
CA PRO A 616 -5.11 -11.41 44.05
C PRO A 616 -5.77 -10.95 45.36
N SER A 617 -7.04 -11.32 45.58
CA SER A 617 -7.67 -11.29 46.89
C SER A 617 -8.23 -12.67 47.25
N LEU A 618 -7.80 -13.16 48.41
CA LEU A 618 -8.19 -14.43 49.04
C LEU A 618 -9.58 -14.33 49.72
N MET A 619 -10.36 -15.41 49.56
CA MET A 619 -11.31 -16.10 50.47
C MET A 619 -12.23 -15.27 51.41
N SER A 620 -13.58 -15.27 51.25
CA SER A 620 -14.63 -16.29 51.60
C SER A 620 -15.28 -16.03 52.98
N PRO A 621 -16.45 -16.61 53.38
CA PRO A 621 -17.79 -16.65 52.78
C PRO A 621 -18.94 -16.24 53.76
N ALA A 622 -20.16 -16.01 53.24
CA ALA A 622 -21.43 -16.33 53.94
C ALA A 622 -22.62 -16.32 52.97
N ALA A 623 -23.39 -17.40 52.95
CA ALA A 623 -24.71 -17.56 52.33
C ALA A 623 -25.80 -17.51 53.44
N PRO A 624 -27.10 -17.84 53.23
CA PRO A 624 -28.01 -17.70 52.05
C PRO A 624 -29.40 -17.10 52.43
N SER A 625 -30.26 -16.80 51.45
CA SER A 625 -31.74 -16.96 51.49
C SER A 625 -32.36 -16.54 50.14
N LEU A 626 -32.95 -17.48 49.40
CA LEU A 626 -34.39 -17.81 49.32
C LEU A 626 -35.24 -16.79 48.54
N MET A 627 -35.54 -17.11 47.27
CA MET A 627 -36.89 -17.40 46.75
C MET A 627 -36.98 -17.15 45.22
N SER A 628 -37.39 -18.21 44.52
CA SER A 628 -38.05 -18.23 43.20
C SER A 628 -39.59 -18.20 43.43
N PRO A 629 -40.52 -18.27 42.45
CA PRO A 629 -40.44 -18.26 40.96
C PRO A 629 -41.53 -17.38 40.29
N ALA A 630 -41.67 -17.54 38.95
CA ALA A 630 -42.80 -17.22 38.05
C ALA A 630 -42.64 -15.93 37.22
N MET A 631 -43.01 -15.82 35.94
CA MET A 631 -43.72 -16.68 34.99
C MET A 631 -43.57 -16.09 33.57
N TYR A 632 -43.54 -16.95 32.54
CA TYR A 632 -44.16 -16.82 31.20
C TYR A 632 -44.37 -15.44 30.53
N ASN A 633 -43.85 -15.25 29.31
CA ASN A 633 -44.64 -15.45 28.07
C ASN A 633 -43.85 -15.20 26.77
N GLU A 634 -44.15 -16.05 25.79
CA GLU A 634 -43.88 -15.96 24.36
C GLU A 634 -44.68 -14.84 23.66
N VAL A 635 -44.39 -14.68 22.36
CA VAL A 635 -45.27 -14.26 21.25
C VAL A 635 -44.95 -12.89 20.63
N THR A 636 -44.20 -12.98 19.52
CA THR A 636 -44.45 -12.38 18.20
C THR A 636 -45.12 -11.00 18.10
N LEU A 637 -44.36 -10.03 17.56
CA LEU A 637 -44.64 -9.37 16.27
C LEU A 637 -43.35 -8.79 15.70
#